data_AF-A0A162JAD2-F1
#
_entry.id   AF-A0A162JAD2-F1
#
_cell.length_a   1.000
_cell.length_b   1.000
_cell.length_c   1.000
_cell.angle_alpha   90.00
_cell.angle_beta   90.00
_cell.angle_gamma   90.00
#
_symmetry.space_group_name_H-M   'P 1'
#
loop_
_entity.id
_entity.type
_entity.pdbx_description
1 polymer ?
#
loop_
_entity_poly.entity_id
_entity_poly.type
_entity_poly.pdbx_seq_one_letter_code
_entity_poly.pdbx_strand_id
1 'polypeptide(L)'
;MRWIGSLFLHLPQAVKEDYYSDAYRCICDPTTPRNGYLAQSMLLLVIGLDGTCSRDEAVRLLRRLEELAIEINLNHCSFATTHGKGLAVVEESWRRTWWELYVVDGMIAGVHRVTNFALYNAEADVRLPCEENEYLSGYSFAIVFG
;
A
#
# COMPACT_ATOMS: atom_id res chain seq x y z
N MET A 1 11.70 -11.85 -12.41
CA MET A 1 11.10 -11.05 -11.31
C MET A 1 12.04 -10.97 -10.11
N ARG A 2 12.39 -9.77 -9.64
CA ARG A 2 13.14 -9.54 -8.38
C ARG A 2 12.22 -8.81 -7.40
N TRP A 3 11.58 -9.53 -6.48
CA TRP A 3 10.61 -9.00 -5.52
C TRP A 3 11.26 -8.21 -4.38
N ILE A 4 10.49 -7.31 -3.77
CA ILE A 4 10.86 -6.47 -2.62
C ILE A 4 11.43 -7.37 -1.51
N GLY A 5 12.67 -7.11 -1.08
CA GLY A 5 13.39 -7.92 -0.08
C GLY A 5 14.10 -9.17 -0.61
N SER A 6 13.79 -9.67 -1.81
CA SER A 6 14.48 -10.83 -2.41
C SER A 6 15.93 -10.54 -2.86
N LEU A 7 16.36 -9.28 -2.75
CA LEU A 7 17.75 -8.85 -2.94
C LEU A 7 18.67 -9.40 -1.84
N PHE A 8 18.11 -9.68 -0.66
CA PHE A 8 18.82 -10.27 0.48
C PHE A 8 18.62 -11.80 0.59
N LEU A 9 17.81 -12.38 -0.29
CA LEU A 9 17.51 -13.81 -0.32
C LEU A 9 18.14 -14.45 -1.57
N HIS A 10 19.20 -15.22 -1.36
CA HIS A 10 19.85 -16.03 -2.39
C HIS A 10 19.02 -17.28 -2.75
N LEU A 11 17.82 -17.06 -3.31
CA LEU A 11 16.89 -18.11 -3.73
C LEU A 11 16.86 -18.25 -5.26
N PRO A 12 16.64 -19.48 -5.80
CA PRO A 12 16.43 -19.70 -7.23
C PRO A 12 15.24 -18.91 -7.79
N GLN A 13 15.30 -18.53 -9.08
CA GLN A 13 14.27 -17.72 -9.75
C GLN A 13 12.88 -18.38 -9.73
N ALA A 14 12.79 -19.71 -9.88
CA ALA A 14 11.54 -20.47 -9.80
C ALA A 14 10.83 -20.27 -8.45
N VAL A 15 11.59 -20.32 -7.34
CA VAL A 15 11.05 -20.11 -5.99
C VAL A 15 10.52 -18.68 -5.81
N LYS A 16 11.13 -17.69 -6.49
CA LYS A 16 10.66 -16.29 -6.47
C LYS A 16 9.37 -16.10 -7.27
N GLU A 17 9.15 -16.89 -8.32
CA GLU A 17 7.92 -16.88 -9.12
C GLU A 17 6.76 -17.59 -8.41
N ASP A 18 7.06 -18.63 -7.63
CA ASP A 18 6.09 -19.30 -6.78
C ASP A 18 5.52 -18.33 -5.73
N TYR A 19 6.37 -17.58 -5.03
CA TYR A 19 5.91 -16.59 -4.04
C TYR A 19 5.03 -15.49 -4.64
N TYR A 20 5.33 -15.03 -5.86
CA TYR A 20 4.46 -14.09 -6.55
C TYR A 20 3.11 -14.69 -6.86
N SER A 21 3.12 -15.87 -7.48
CA SER A 21 1.91 -16.55 -7.92
C SER A 21 0.99 -16.83 -6.73
N ASP A 22 1.57 -17.23 -5.60
CA ASP A 22 0.84 -17.43 -4.34
C ASP A 22 0.28 -16.11 -3.79
N ALA A 23 1.09 -15.06 -3.71
CA ALA A 23 0.62 -13.76 -3.23
C ALA A 23 -0.49 -13.18 -4.14
N TYR A 24 -0.30 -13.25 -5.46
CA TYR A 24 -1.26 -12.81 -6.46
C TYR A 24 -2.57 -13.60 -6.37
N ARG A 25 -2.49 -14.92 -6.15
CA ARG A 25 -3.67 -15.76 -5.90
C ARG A 25 -4.41 -15.32 -4.65
N CYS A 26 -3.73 -15.09 -3.54
CA CYS A 26 -4.34 -14.65 -2.28
C CYS A 26 -5.06 -13.30 -2.42
N ILE A 27 -4.45 -12.31 -3.10
CA ILE A 27 -5.10 -10.99 -3.30
C ILE A 27 -6.26 -11.03 -4.32
N CYS A 28 -6.35 -12.09 -5.12
CA CYS A 28 -7.46 -12.30 -6.07
C CYS A 28 -8.57 -13.19 -5.51
N ASP A 29 -8.35 -13.86 -4.38
CA ASP A 29 -9.35 -14.71 -3.74
C ASP A 29 -10.51 -13.85 -3.19
N PRO A 30 -11.76 -14.06 -3.64
CA PRO A 30 -12.92 -13.33 -3.15
C PRO A 30 -13.21 -13.52 -1.66
N THR A 31 -12.69 -14.59 -1.06
CA THR A 31 -12.83 -14.87 0.37
C THR A 31 -11.82 -14.10 1.23
N THR A 32 -10.80 -13.49 0.62
CA THR A 32 -9.82 -12.67 1.33
C THR A 32 -10.50 -11.43 1.91
N PRO A 33 -10.36 -11.18 3.23
CA PRO A 33 -10.97 -10.02 3.87
C PRO A 33 -10.53 -8.70 3.23
N ARG A 34 -11.50 -7.85 2.89
CA ARG A 34 -11.26 -6.52 2.33
C ARG A 34 -10.88 -5.56 3.46
N ASN A 35 -9.58 -5.42 3.73
CA ASN A 35 -9.05 -4.62 4.83
C ASN A 35 -7.70 -3.97 4.48
N GLY A 36 -7.12 -3.22 5.43
CA GLY A 36 -5.85 -2.52 5.24
C GLY A 36 -4.66 -3.45 4.92
N TYR A 37 -4.67 -4.69 5.41
CA TYR A 37 -3.60 -5.66 5.10
C TYR A 37 -3.66 -6.14 3.65
N LEU A 38 -4.87 -6.33 3.11
CA LEU A 38 -5.05 -6.60 1.68
C LEU A 38 -4.55 -5.42 0.85
N ALA A 39 -4.86 -4.18 1.25
CA ALA A 39 -4.36 -2.98 0.58
C ALA A 39 -2.83 -2.91 0.58
N GLN A 40 -2.17 -3.13 1.74
CA GLN A 40 -0.71 -3.19 1.83
C GLN A 40 -0.11 -4.29 0.93
N SER A 41 -0.73 -5.47 0.92
CA SER A 41 -0.26 -6.60 0.10
C SER A 41 -0.34 -6.28 -1.39
N MET A 42 -1.46 -5.68 -1.83
CA MET A 42 -1.64 -5.24 -3.21
C MET A 42 -0.65 -4.14 -3.58
N LEU A 43 -0.40 -3.17 -2.69
CA LEU A 43 0.53 -2.07 -2.92
C LEU A 43 1.96 -2.57 -3.18
N LEU A 44 2.44 -3.51 -2.36
CA LEU A 44 3.74 -4.14 -2.55
C LEU A 44 3.85 -4.86 -3.90
N LEU A 45 2.77 -5.54 -4.33
CA LEU A 45 2.73 -6.19 -5.63
C LEU A 45 2.71 -5.19 -6.79
N VAL A 46 1.99 -4.07 -6.67
CA VAL A 46 1.99 -2.98 -7.68
C VAL A 46 3.40 -2.44 -7.88
N ILE A 47 4.09 -2.09 -6.79
CA ILE A 47 5.47 -1.57 -6.82
C ILE A 47 6.41 -2.60 -7.47
N GLY A 48 6.26 -3.88 -7.09
CA GLY A 48 7.04 -4.98 -7.67
C GLY A 48 6.82 -5.16 -9.18
N LEU A 49 5.57 -5.08 -9.64
CA LEU A 49 5.20 -5.23 -11.06
C LEU A 49 5.64 -4.05 -11.91
N ASP A 50 5.51 -2.82 -11.39
CA ASP A 50 5.96 -1.61 -12.06
C ASP A 50 7.46 -1.64 -12.33
N GLY A 51 8.25 -2.05 -11.33
CA GLY A 51 9.71 -2.19 -11.44
C GLY A 51 10.20 -3.26 -12.41
N THR A 52 9.33 -4.16 -12.89
CA THR A 52 9.69 -5.25 -13.82
C THR A 52 9.14 -5.07 -15.23
N CYS A 53 8.64 -3.87 -15.58
CA CYS A 53 8.05 -3.52 -16.87
C CYS A 53 6.75 -4.27 -17.23
N SER A 54 6.07 -4.92 -16.28
CA SER A 54 4.73 -5.51 -16.47
C SER A 54 3.64 -4.45 -16.31
N ARG A 55 3.75 -3.38 -17.09
CA ARG A 55 3.03 -2.12 -16.91
C ARG A 55 1.51 -2.26 -16.92
N ASP A 56 0.94 -3.01 -17.86
CA ASP A 56 -0.51 -3.16 -17.96
C ASP A 56 -1.09 -3.92 -16.77
N GLU A 57 -0.32 -4.88 -16.23
CA GLU A 57 -0.71 -5.63 -15.04
C GLU A 57 -0.62 -4.77 -13.78
N ALA A 58 0.46 -3.98 -13.64
CA ALA A 58 0.62 -3.01 -12.56
C ALA A 58 -0.54 -1.99 -12.55
N VAL A 59 -0.89 -1.42 -13.71
CA VAL A 59 -2.01 -0.47 -13.83
C VAL A 59 -3.35 -1.11 -13.49
N ARG A 60 -3.62 -2.34 -13.93
CA ARG A 60 -4.85 -3.06 -13.58
C ARG A 60 -4.92 -3.33 -12.07
N LEU A 61 -3.81 -3.73 -11.46
CA LEU A 61 -3.77 -4.02 -10.04
C LEU A 61 -3.89 -2.73 -9.20
N LEU A 62 -3.25 -1.64 -9.64
CA LEU A 62 -3.37 -0.33 -9.01
C LEU A 62 -4.82 0.15 -8.97
N ARG A 63 -5.57 0.06 -10.07
CA ARG A 63 -7.00 0.42 -10.08
C ARG A 63 -7.82 -0.36 -9.05
N ARG A 64 -7.58 -1.67 -8.94
CA ARG A 64 -8.25 -2.51 -7.93
C ARG A 64 -7.87 -2.10 -6.50
N LEU A 65 -6.63 -1.66 -6.29
CA LEU A 65 -6.15 -1.16 -5.01
C LEU A 65 -6.79 0.20 -4.67
N GLU A 66 -6.89 1.11 -5.63
CA GLU A 66 -7.60 2.40 -5.47
C GLU A 66 -9.06 2.17 -5.06
N GLU A 67 -9.77 1.30 -5.79
CA GLU A 67 -11.16 0.91 -5.47
C GLU A 67 -11.27 0.35 -4.05
N LEU A 68 -10.38 -0.57 -3.66
CA LEU A 68 -10.34 -1.13 -2.32
C LEU A 68 -10.06 -0.06 -1.26
N ALA A 69 -9.10 0.84 -1.49
CA ALA A 69 -8.71 1.87 -0.55
C ALA A 69 -9.87 2.81 -0.24
N ILE A 70 -10.62 3.22 -1.27
CA ILE A 70 -11.82 4.03 -1.10
C ILE A 70 -12.94 3.22 -0.42
N GLU A 71 -13.17 1.98 -0.81
CA GLU A 71 -14.22 1.13 -0.22
C GLU A 71 -14.04 0.94 1.30
N ILE A 72 -12.80 0.73 1.74
CA ILE A 72 -12.51 0.55 3.17
C ILE A 72 -12.35 1.88 3.91
N ASN A 73 -12.48 3.03 3.23
CA ASN A 73 -12.25 4.37 3.78
C ASN A 73 -10.81 4.61 4.25
N LEU A 74 -9.82 4.01 3.59
CA LEU A 74 -8.40 4.19 3.92
C LEU A 74 -7.94 5.65 3.79
N ASN A 75 -8.64 6.44 2.97
CA ASN A 75 -8.50 7.88 2.79
C ASN A 75 -9.08 8.72 3.94
N HIS A 76 -9.57 8.11 5.02
CA HIS A 76 -10.08 8.81 6.20
C HIS A 76 -9.27 8.49 7.47
N CYS A 77 -9.00 9.51 8.29
CA CYS A 77 -8.35 9.44 9.59
C CYS A 77 -9.04 8.45 10.54
N SER A 78 -10.36 8.33 10.43
CA SER A 78 -11.16 7.38 11.22
C SER A 78 -10.70 5.95 11.01
N PHE A 79 -10.33 5.57 9.77
CA PHE A 79 -9.84 4.22 9.47
C PHE A 79 -8.65 3.86 10.33
N ALA A 80 -7.67 4.75 10.43
CA ALA A 80 -6.47 4.52 11.23
C ALA A 80 -6.84 4.27 12.69
N THR A 81 -7.66 5.13 13.29
CA THR A 81 -8.07 5.00 14.71
C THR A 81 -8.89 3.72 14.97
N THR A 82 -9.83 3.39 14.08
CA THR A 82 -10.70 2.22 14.24
C THR A 82 -9.93 0.91 14.10
N HIS A 83 -8.99 0.83 13.14
CA HIS A 83 -8.28 -0.40 12.83
C HIS A 83 -6.92 -0.54 13.53
N GLY A 84 -6.35 0.57 14.01
CA GLY A 84 -5.12 0.58 14.81
C GLY A 84 -5.35 0.21 16.27
N LYS A 85 -6.59 0.33 16.78
CA LYS A 85 -6.99 -0.14 18.12
C LYS A 85 -6.11 0.46 19.24
N GLY A 86 -5.71 1.72 19.11
CA GLY A 86 -4.87 2.43 20.08
C GLY A 86 -3.37 2.10 19.99
N LEU A 87 -2.95 1.27 19.04
CA LEU A 87 -1.53 1.03 18.77
C LEU A 87 -1.02 2.08 17.79
N ALA A 88 -0.29 3.08 18.31
CA ALA A 88 0.21 4.21 17.53
C ALA A 88 0.96 3.81 16.26
N VAL A 89 1.79 2.76 16.33
CA VAL A 89 2.52 2.21 15.18
C VAL A 89 1.55 1.68 14.11
N VAL A 90 0.49 1.00 14.50
CA VAL A 90 -0.47 0.44 13.54
C VAL A 90 -1.32 1.57 12.93
N GLU A 91 -1.71 2.56 13.71
CA GLU A 91 -2.41 3.74 13.19
C GLU A 91 -1.56 4.52 12.17
N GLU A 92 -0.27 4.69 12.46
CA GLU A 92 0.67 5.33 11.55
C GLU A 92 0.94 4.50 10.30
N SER A 93 1.00 3.17 10.41
CA SER A 93 1.18 2.30 9.23
C SER A 93 0.01 2.43 8.25
N TRP A 94 -1.22 2.62 8.74
CA TRP A 94 -2.39 2.91 7.90
C TRP A 94 -2.29 4.25 7.19
N ARG A 95 -1.89 5.31 7.89
CA ARG A 95 -1.66 6.63 7.27
C ARG A 95 -0.60 6.54 6.18
N ARG A 96 0.51 5.87 6.45
CA ARG A 96 1.60 5.66 5.49
C ARG A 96 1.14 4.85 4.28
N THR A 97 0.30 3.84 4.47
CA THR A 97 -0.26 3.05 3.36
C THR A 97 -1.08 3.92 2.40
N TRP A 98 -1.91 4.84 2.92
CA TRP A 98 -2.64 5.79 2.09
C TRP A 98 -1.71 6.71 1.28
N TRP A 99 -0.73 7.32 1.96
CA TRP A 99 0.19 8.26 1.31
C TRP A 99 1.14 7.58 0.31
N GLU A 100 1.57 6.35 0.60
CA GLU A 100 2.38 5.56 -0.34
C GLU A 100 1.57 5.21 -1.58
N LEU A 101 0.30 4.80 -1.43
CA LEU A 101 -0.60 4.62 -2.56
C LEU A 101 -0.79 5.90 -3.38
N TYR A 102 -1.02 7.05 -2.74
CA TYR A 102 -1.16 8.34 -3.43
C TYR A 102 0.08 8.69 -4.26
N VAL A 103 1.28 8.48 -3.70
CA VAL A 103 2.55 8.73 -4.40
C VAL A 103 2.74 7.74 -5.55
N VAL A 104 2.44 6.45 -5.35
CA VAL A 104 2.56 5.42 -6.39
C VAL A 104 1.61 5.69 -7.56
N ASP A 105 0.35 6.08 -7.30
CA ASP A 105 -0.61 6.48 -8.35
C ASP A 105 -0.06 7.68 -9.14
N GLY A 106 0.37 8.74 -8.45
CA GLY A 106 0.97 9.91 -9.11
C GLY A 106 2.22 9.59 -9.93
N MET A 107 3.11 8.73 -9.42
CA MET A 107 4.30 8.27 -10.14
C MET A 107 3.92 7.49 -11.39
N ILE A 108 2.98 6.53 -11.27
CA ILE A 108 2.53 5.72 -12.39
C ILE A 108 1.84 6.62 -13.43
N ALA A 109 0.92 7.50 -13.03
CA ALA A 109 0.25 8.43 -13.94
C ALA A 109 1.25 9.33 -14.70
N GLY A 110 2.24 9.90 -13.99
CA GLY A 110 3.24 10.80 -14.56
C GLY A 110 4.24 10.11 -15.49
N VAL A 111 4.83 8.99 -15.05
CA VAL A 111 5.86 8.25 -15.80
C VAL A 111 5.23 7.53 -16.99
N HIS A 112 4.06 6.92 -16.80
CA HIS A 112 3.41 6.15 -17.84
C HIS A 112 2.58 7.02 -18.79
N ARG A 113 2.42 8.33 -18.53
CA ARG A 113 1.51 9.21 -19.30
C ARG A 113 0.08 8.65 -19.35
N VAL A 114 -0.30 7.87 -18.34
CA VAL A 114 -1.66 7.42 -18.14
C VAL A 114 -2.37 8.59 -17.47
N THR A 115 -3.28 9.24 -18.19
CA THR A 115 -3.83 10.55 -17.83
C THR A 115 -4.83 10.52 -16.67
N ASN A 116 -4.81 9.51 -15.81
CA ASN A 116 -5.78 9.37 -14.73
C ASN A 116 -5.04 9.26 -13.40
N PHE A 117 -4.87 10.40 -12.72
CA PHE A 117 -4.44 10.44 -11.32
C PHE A 117 -5.70 10.34 -10.45
N ALA A 118 -6.22 9.14 -10.30
CA ALA A 118 -7.57 8.91 -9.77
C ALA A 118 -7.72 9.46 -8.34
N LEU A 119 -6.68 9.30 -7.54
CA LEU A 119 -6.68 9.72 -6.14
C LEU A 119 -6.50 11.23 -5.93
N TYR A 120 -6.10 11.98 -6.97
CA TYR A 120 -5.95 13.43 -6.86
C TYR A 120 -7.25 14.14 -6.44
N ASN A 121 -8.39 13.64 -6.94
CA ASN A 121 -9.71 14.20 -6.64
C ASN A 121 -10.41 13.49 -5.48
N ALA A 122 -9.76 12.51 -4.84
CA ALA A 122 -10.33 11.84 -3.69
C ALA A 122 -10.28 12.80 -2.48
N GLU A 123 -11.43 13.05 -1.86
CA GLU A 123 -11.46 13.74 -0.57
C GLU A 123 -10.72 12.89 0.46
N ALA A 124 -9.68 13.44 1.07
CA ALA A 124 -8.90 12.76 2.09
C ALA A 124 -8.65 13.70 3.26
N ASP A 125 -8.89 13.20 4.47
CA ASP A 125 -8.60 13.91 5.72
C ASP A 125 -7.41 13.26 6.47
N VAL A 126 -6.75 12.27 5.87
CA VAL A 126 -5.57 11.60 6.42
C VAL A 126 -4.44 12.61 6.64
N ARG A 127 -3.97 12.73 7.88
CA ARG A 127 -2.81 13.55 8.22
C ARG A 127 -1.54 13.02 7.55
N LEU A 128 -0.59 13.91 7.26
CA LEU A 128 0.73 13.54 6.76
C LEU A 128 1.42 12.54 7.71
N PRO A 129 2.25 11.63 7.18
CA PRO A 129 3.00 10.69 8.01
C PRO A 129 3.91 11.40 9.01
N CYS A 130 4.15 10.77 10.16
CA CYS A 130 5.13 11.22 11.13
C CYS A 130 6.56 10.93 10.65
N GLU A 131 7.56 11.42 11.39
CA GLU A 131 8.96 11.11 11.10
C GLU A 131 9.28 9.62 11.34
N GLU A 132 10.30 9.10 10.65
CA GLU A 132 10.67 7.68 10.72
C GLU A 132 11.12 7.25 12.12
N ASN A 133 11.82 8.13 12.83
CA ASN A 133 12.25 7.86 14.20
C ASN A 133 11.07 7.72 15.17
N GLU A 134 10.02 8.54 15.01
CA GLU A 134 8.80 8.47 15.80
C GLU A 134 8.08 7.15 15.54
N TYR A 135 7.93 6.77 14.27
CA TYR A 135 7.31 5.51 13.86
C TYR A 135 8.04 4.29 14.45
N LEU A 136 9.36 4.21 14.27
CA LEU A 136 10.19 3.09 14.76
C LEU A 136 10.21 3.01 16.29
N SER A 137 10.16 4.15 16.98
CA SER A 137 10.14 4.20 18.44
C SER A 137 8.80 3.77 19.04
N GLY A 138 7.72 3.81 18.25
CA GLY A 138 6.35 3.61 18.71
C GLY A 138 5.80 4.73 19.60
N TYR A 139 6.57 5.80 19.79
CA TYR A 139 6.16 7.01 20.50
C TYR A 139 5.79 8.09 19.48
N SER A 140 4.50 8.40 19.36
CA SER A 140 4.09 9.63 18.68
C SER A 140 4.10 10.76 19.70
N PHE A 141 4.92 11.80 19.45
CA PHE A 141 5.00 12.98 20.32
C PHE A 141 3.65 13.72 20.44
N ALA A 142 2.73 13.48 19.51
CA ALA A 142 1.38 14.04 19.51
C ALA A 142 0.45 13.47 20.60
N ILE A 143 0.77 12.32 21.21
CA ILE A 143 -0.06 11.70 22.25
C ILE A 143 0.27 12.23 23.66
N VAL A 144 1.43 12.88 23.84
CA VAL A 144 1.86 13.38 25.16
C VAL A 144 1.21 14.72 25.52
N PHE A 145 0.53 15.39 24.58
CA PHE A 145 -0.15 16.68 24.80
C PHE A 145 -1.60 16.74 24.28
N GLY A 146 -2.30 15.60 24.20
CA GLY A 146 -3.72 15.52 23.85
C GLY A 146 -4.63 15.38 25.06
#